data_AF-A0A453BDE7-F1
#
_entry.id   AF-A0A453BDE7-F1
#
_cell.length_a   1.000
_cell.length_b   1.000
_cell.length_c   1.000
_cell.angle_alpha   90.00
_cell.angle_beta   90.00
_cell.angle_gamma   90.00
#
_symmetry.space_group_name_H-M   'P 1'
#
loop_
_entity.id
_entity.type
_entity.pdbx_description
1 polymer ?
#
loop_
_entity_poly.entity_id
_entity_poly.type
_entity_poly.pdbx_seq_one_letter_code
_entity_poly.pdbx_strand_id
1 'polypeptide(L)'
;MKKWGHMKLRSVLEECVFEKQFCKSPLIYQFSSLGSLDEKWMSEFACSLSAGKADDGSQLGIGKPLIVWPTVEDVRCSIEGYAAGSCIPSPQKNVEKDFLRKYWSRWKADHVGRWYALPFPAAT
;
A
#
# COMPACT_ATOMS: atom_id res chain seq x y z
N MET A 1 -3.72 -4.76 -23.53
CA MET A 1 -3.95 -4.01 -22.28
C MET A 1 -2.97 -4.33 -21.12
N LYS A 2 -1.92 -5.15 -21.30
CA LYS A 2 -1.01 -5.58 -20.20
C LYS A 2 0.39 -4.93 -20.20
N LYS A 3 0.55 -3.76 -20.82
CA LYS A 3 1.88 -3.16 -21.04
C LYS A 3 2.42 -2.35 -19.84
N TRP A 4 1.53 -1.75 -19.04
CA TRP A 4 1.92 -0.76 -18.02
C TRP A 4 1.10 -0.88 -16.73
N GLY A 5 1.55 -0.20 -15.68
CA GLY A 5 0.85 -0.06 -14.41
C GLY A 5 0.59 -1.39 -13.70
N HIS A 6 -0.45 -1.42 -12.87
CA HIS A 6 -0.81 -2.61 -12.09
C HIS A 6 -1.27 -3.78 -12.96
N MET A 7 -1.71 -3.54 -14.20
CA MET A 7 -2.04 -4.61 -15.16
C MET A 7 -0.81 -5.33 -15.69
N LYS A 8 0.33 -4.64 -15.81
CA LYS A 8 1.62 -5.29 -16.09
C LYS A 8 2.07 -6.10 -14.88
N LEU A 9 1.97 -5.55 -13.67
CA LEU A 9 2.27 -6.26 -12.42
C LEU A 9 1.46 -7.55 -12.29
N ARG A 10 0.14 -7.48 -12.51
CA ARG A 10 -0.74 -8.63 -12.55
C ARG A 10 -0.21 -9.73 -13.48
N SER A 11 0.20 -9.35 -14.69
CA SER A 11 0.68 -10.31 -15.69
C SER A 11 1.98 -11.00 -15.25
N VAL A 12 2.87 -10.26 -14.58
CA VAL A 12 4.10 -10.84 -14.01
C VAL A 12 3.75 -11.80 -12.86
N LEU A 13 2.83 -11.41 -11.97
CA LEU A 13 2.43 -12.26 -10.85
C LEU A 13 1.67 -13.52 -11.30
N GLU A 14 0.90 -13.48 -12.39
CA GLU A 14 0.23 -14.66 -12.98
C GLU A 14 1.22 -15.77 -13.38
N GLU A 15 2.49 -15.42 -13.61
CA GLU A 15 3.59 -16.34 -13.95
C GLU A 15 4.40 -16.80 -12.71
N CYS A 16 4.14 -16.20 -11.54
CA CYS A 16 4.83 -16.54 -10.30
C CYS A 16 4.09 -17.64 -9.52
N VAL A 17 4.87 -18.56 -8.96
CA VAL A 17 4.43 -19.61 -8.04
C VAL A 17 4.95 -19.29 -6.64
N PHE A 18 4.08 -19.42 -5.65
CA PHE A 18 4.35 -19.10 -4.25
C PHE A 18 4.03 -20.32 -3.37
N GLU A 19 4.69 -20.40 -2.22
CA GLU A 19 4.35 -21.39 -1.19
C GLU A 19 2.94 -21.14 -0.64
N LYS A 20 2.24 -22.22 -0.23
CA LYS A 20 0.88 -22.13 0.32
C LYS A 20 0.73 -21.21 1.52
N GLN A 21 1.80 -21.01 2.30
CA GLN A 21 1.77 -20.07 3.42
C GLN A 21 1.46 -18.63 3.00
N PHE A 22 1.65 -18.29 1.72
CA PHE A 22 1.34 -16.97 1.17
C PHE A 22 -0.11 -16.82 0.71
N CYS A 23 -0.93 -17.87 0.74
CA CYS A 23 -2.35 -17.77 0.40
C CYS A 23 -3.06 -16.74 1.28
N LYS A 24 -3.80 -15.83 0.63
CA LYS A 24 -4.51 -14.71 1.27
C LYS A 24 -3.62 -13.78 2.12
N SER A 25 -2.31 -13.74 1.84
CA SER A 25 -1.39 -12.81 2.50
C SER A 25 -1.90 -11.37 2.40
N PRO A 26 -1.74 -10.54 3.45
CA PRO A 26 -2.15 -9.14 3.40
C PRO A 26 -1.50 -8.38 2.24
N LEU A 27 -2.25 -7.48 1.62
CA LEU A 27 -1.77 -6.62 0.54
C LEU A 27 -1.42 -5.25 1.13
N ILE A 28 -0.12 -4.97 1.25
CA ILE A 28 0.37 -3.73 1.86
C ILE A 28 0.58 -2.67 0.78
N TYR A 29 -0.10 -1.54 0.92
CA TYR A 29 0.09 -0.37 0.07
C TYR A 29 0.75 0.74 0.89
N GLN A 30 2.02 1.01 0.60
CA GLN A 30 2.76 2.13 1.17
C GLN A 30 3.10 3.10 0.04
N PHE A 31 2.74 4.35 0.23
CA PHE A 31 3.02 5.44 -0.71
C PHE A 31 3.00 6.77 0.05
N SER A 32 3.53 7.83 -0.55
CA SER A 32 3.58 9.18 0.05
C SER A 32 2.55 10.15 -0.52
N SER A 33 1.74 9.75 -1.52
CA SER A 33 0.66 10.59 -2.07
C SER A 33 -0.56 9.75 -2.40
N LEU A 34 -1.74 10.30 -2.14
CA LEU A 34 -3.03 9.66 -2.37
C LEU A 34 -3.91 10.52 -3.29
N GLY A 35 -4.13 10.00 -4.50
CA GLY A 35 -5.15 10.51 -5.41
C GLY A 35 -6.58 10.22 -4.93
N SER A 36 -7.56 10.56 -5.76
CA SER A 36 -8.95 10.18 -5.49
C SER A 36 -9.15 8.69 -5.79
N LEU A 37 -9.40 7.88 -4.77
CA LEU A 37 -9.72 6.46 -4.91
C LEU A 37 -11.22 6.20 -4.75
N ASP A 38 -11.67 5.04 -5.26
CA ASP A 38 -12.98 4.45 -5.00
C ASP A 38 -12.86 2.94 -4.68
N GLU A 39 -13.95 2.31 -4.25
CA GLU A 39 -13.95 0.90 -3.88
C GLU A 39 -13.70 -0.05 -5.06
N LYS A 40 -14.12 0.35 -6.27
CA LYS A 40 -13.94 -0.46 -7.48
C LYS A 40 -12.47 -0.55 -7.84
N TRP A 41 -11.78 0.59 -7.82
CA TRP A 41 -10.36 0.68 -8.06
C TRP A 41 -9.56 -0.09 -7.00
N MET A 42 -9.92 0.05 -5.72
CA MET A 42 -9.28 -0.72 -4.64
C MET A 42 -9.40 -2.23 -4.84
N SER A 43 -10.56 -2.70 -5.31
CA SER A 43 -10.80 -4.11 -5.61
C SER A 43 -10.01 -4.58 -6.83
N GLU A 44 -9.97 -3.79 -7.90
CA GLU A 44 -9.20 -4.09 -9.12
C GLU A 44 -7.68 -4.18 -8.83
N PHE A 45 -7.18 -3.24 -8.03
CA PHE A 45 -5.79 -3.23 -7.61
C PHE A 45 -5.48 -4.45 -6.73
N ALA A 46 -6.35 -4.80 -5.77
CA ALA A 46 -6.19 -5.99 -4.93
C ALA A 46 -6.16 -7.29 -5.76
N CYS A 47 -7.05 -7.41 -6.75
CA CYS A 47 -7.04 -8.53 -7.70
C CYS A 47 -5.72 -8.63 -8.47
N SER A 48 -5.14 -7.48 -8.84
CA SER A 48 -3.89 -7.42 -9.59
C SER A 48 -2.70 -7.90 -8.77
N LEU A 49 -2.61 -7.50 -7.49
CA LEU A 49 -1.54 -7.94 -6.58
C LEU A 49 -1.70 -9.40 -6.11
N SER A 50 -2.90 -9.98 -6.22
CA SER A 50 -3.19 -11.34 -5.77
C SER A 50 -3.14 -12.39 -6.90
N ALA A 51 -2.60 -12.04 -8.05
CA ALA A 51 -2.71 -12.86 -9.26
C ALA A 51 -1.78 -14.08 -9.30
N GLY A 52 -0.92 -14.24 -8.29
CA GLY A 52 -0.04 -15.39 -8.13
C GLY A 52 -0.78 -16.70 -7.87
N LYS A 53 -0.07 -17.81 -8.11
CA LYS A 53 -0.55 -19.17 -7.86
C LYS A 53 0.24 -19.82 -6.73
N ALA A 54 -0.41 -20.71 -6.00
CA ALA A 54 0.26 -21.61 -5.09
C ALA A 54 0.98 -22.73 -5.85
N ASP A 55 1.88 -23.44 -5.16
CA ASP A 55 2.61 -24.61 -5.66
C ASP A 55 1.72 -25.73 -6.23
N ASP A 56 0.50 -25.88 -5.73
CA ASP A 56 -0.52 -26.82 -6.21
C ASP A 56 -1.33 -26.30 -7.40
N GLY A 57 -0.97 -25.13 -7.94
CA GLY A 57 -1.63 -24.50 -9.08
C GLY A 57 -2.91 -23.74 -8.75
N SER A 58 -3.37 -23.76 -7.49
CA SER A 58 -4.52 -22.96 -7.06
C SER A 58 -4.20 -21.46 -7.01
N GLN A 59 -5.22 -20.61 -7.07
CA GLN A 59 -5.01 -19.16 -6.89
C GLN A 59 -4.73 -18.85 -5.42
N LEU A 60 -3.79 -17.92 -5.16
CA LEU A 60 -3.49 -17.46 -3.79
C LEU A 60 -4.70 -16.85 -3.07
N GLY A 61 -5.66 -16.34 -3.83
CA GLY A 61 -6.82 -15.63 -3.31
C GLY A 61 -6.50 -14.20 -2.89
N ILE A 62 -7.56 -13.38 -2.75
CA ILE A 62 -7.42 -11.96 -2.46
C ILE A 62 -7.12 -11.77 -0.98
N GLY A 63 -5.96 -11.20 -0.68
CA GLY A 63 -5.55 -10.81 0.66
C GLY A 63 -6.27 -9.57 1.19
N LYS A 64 -6.17 -9.30 2.50
CA LYS A 64 -6.71 -8.08 3.12
C LYS A 64 -5.89 -6.86 2.67
N PRO A 65 -6.49 -5.86 1.99
CA PRO A 65 -5.78 -4.63 1.64
C PRO A 65 -5.54 -3.76 2.88
N LEU A 66 -4.33 -3.23 3.01
CA LEU A 66 -3.92 -2.37 4.11
C LEU A 66 -3.11 -1.20 3.54
N ILE A 67 -3.58 0.03 3.77
CA ILE A 67 -2.86 1.24 3.38
C ILE A 67 -2.06 1.72 4.59
N VAL A 68 -0.74 1.71 4.46
CA VAL A 68 0.16 2.26 5.47
C VAL A 68 0.33 3.75 5.20
N TRP A 69 -0.15 4.58 6.12
CA TRP A 69 -0.16 6.03 5.97
C TRP A 69 0.25 6.72 7.28
N PRO A 70 1.09 7.77 7.23
CA PRO A 70 1.47 8.51 8.42
C PRO A 70 0.31 9.33 8.97
N THR A 71 0.15 9.34 10.28
CA THR A 71 -0.79 10.22 10.97
C THR A 71 -0.21 11.61 11.16
N VAL A 72 -1.07 12.59 11.49
CA VAL A 72 -0.61 13.93 11.89
C VAL A 72 0.40 13.86 13.04
N GLU A 73 0.20 12.92 13.96
CA GLU A 73 1.08 12.69 15.11
C GLU A 73 2.44 12.11 14.67
N ASP A 74 2.44 11.16 13.73
CA ASP A 74 3.68 10.61 13.18
C ASP A 74 4.47 11.70 12.44
N VAL A 75 3.79 12.60 11.71
CA VAL A 75 4.42 13.78 11.08
C VAL A 75 5.01 14.71 12.13
N ARG A 76 4.21 15.09 13.13
CA ARG A 76 4.62 16.02 14.20
C ARG A 76 5.84 15.52 14.95
N CYS A 77 5.91 14.22 15.23
CA CYS A 77 7.01 13.59 15.96
C CYS A 77 8.19 13.19 15.07
N SER A 78 8.11 13.37 13.75
CA SER A 78 9.22 13.05 12.84
C SER A 78 10.43 13.98 13.03
N ILE A 79 11.59 13.58 12.49
CA ILE A 79 12.84 14.37 12.57
C ILE A 79 12.64 15.78 11.97
N GLU A 80 11.90 15.87 10.88
CA GLU A 80 11.60 17.12 10.17
C GLU A 80 10.34 17.83 10.70
N GLY A 81 9.62 17.21 11.64
CA GLY A 81 8.36 17.72 12.18
C GLY A 81 7.32 17.96 11.08
N TYR A 82 6.54 19.04 11.22
CA TYR A 82 5.52 19.40 10.22
C TYR A 82 6.07 19.74 8.84
N ALA A 83 7.35 20.09 8.70
CA ALA A 83 7.96 20.34 7.40
C ALA A 83 7.92 19.08 6.51
N ALA A 84 8.01 17.89 7.11
CA ALA A 84 7.90 16.61 6.44
C ALA A 84 6.55 16.41 5.72
N GLY A 85 5.51 17.13 6.15
CA GLY A 85 4.17 17.08 5.54
C GLY A 85 4.14 17.55 4.09
N SER A 86 5.09 18.39 3.65
CA SER A 86 5.17 18.79 2.24
C SER A 86 5.50 17.62 1.30
N CYS A 87 6.12 16.57 1.83
CA CYS A 87 6.45 15.34 1.10
C CYS A 87 5.30 14.31 1.13
N ILE A 88 4.16 14.65 1.74
CA ILE A 88 2.97 13.80 1.80
C ILE A 88 1.75 14.50 1.18
N PRO A 89 1.78 14.81 -0.14
CA PRO A 89 0.73 15.61 -0.76
C PRO A 89 -0.55 14.78 -0.99
N SER A 90 -1.56 15.00 -0.15
CA SER A 90 -2.89 14.41 -0.27
C SER A 90 -3.96 15.37 0.24
N PRO A 91 -4.89 15.85 -0.62
CA PRO A 91 -6.01 16.67 -0.17
C PRO A 91 -6.87 15.93 0.85
N GLN A 92 -7.30 16.62 1.91
CA GLN A 92 -8.15 16.06 2.98
C GLN A 92 -9.36 15.30 2.43
N LYS A 93 -10.05 15.86 1.42
CA LYS A 93 -11.19 15.24 0.72
C LYS A 93 -10.91 13.86 0.10
N ASN A 94 -9.65 13.54 -0.19
CA ASN A 94 -9.26 12.23 -0.72
C ASN A 94 -8.95 11.24 0.40
N VAL A 95 -8.33 11.70 1.48
CA VAL A 95 -7.90 10.87 2.62
C VAL A 95 -9.07 10.53 3.54
N GLU A 96 -10.02 11.45 3.73
CA GLU A 96 -11.17 11.29 4.63
C GLU A 96 -12.38 10.60 4.01
N LYS A 97 -12.24 10.02 2.80
CA LYS A 97 -13.34 9.26 2.21
C LYS A 97 -13.70 8.09 3.12
N ASP A 98 -14.98 7.98 3.51
CA ASP A 98 -15.44 7.02 4.52
C ASP A 98 -15.04 5.58 4.26
N PHE A 99 -15.08 5.15 2.99
CA PHE A 99 -14.74 3.78 2.63
C PHE A 99 -13.26 3.42 2.90
N LEU A 100 -12.38 4.41 3.00
CA LEU A 100 -10.95 4.20 3.28
C LEU A 100 -10.68 3.82 4.73
N ARG A 101 -11.61 4.13 5.65
CA ARG A 101 -11.47 3.87 7.10
C ARG A 101 -11.11 2.41 7.42
N LYS A 102 -11.58 1.46 6.61
CA LYS A 102 -11.33 0.02 6.78
C LYS A 102 -9.93 -0.43 6.30
N TYR A 103 -9.24 0.40 5.52
CA TYR A 103 -7.93 0.07 4.95
C TYR A 103 -6.76 0.69 5.73
N TRP A 104 -6.98 1.78 6.48
CA TRP A 104 -5.89 2.48 7.14
C TRP A 104 -5.13 1.61 8.15
N SER A 105 -3.80 1.69 8.05
CA SER A 105 -2.84 1.06 8.95
C SER A 105 -1.77 2.08 9.30
N ARG A 106 -1.31 2.05 10.56
CA ARG A 106 -0.34 3.02 11.07
C ARG A 106 1.04 2.79 10.46
N TRP A 107 1.73 3.86 10.12
CA TRP A 107 3.17 3.83 9.85
C TRP A 107 3.96 3.42 11.10
N LYS A 108 4.81 2.40 10.99
CA LYS A 108 5.67 1.94 12.09
C LYS A 108 6.94 1.29 11.53
N ALA A 109 8.10 1.79 11.95
CA ALA A 109 9.41 1.34 11.46
C ALA A 109 10.46 1.15 12.57
N ASP A 110 10.01 0.82 13.78
CA ASP A 110 10.86 0.62 14.97
C ASP A 110 11.97 -0.40 14.72
N HIS A 111 11.66 -1.47 13.98
CA HIS A 111 12.56 -2.59 13.69
C HIS A 111 13.82 -2.19 12.88
N VAL A 112 13.78 -1.04 12.19
CA VAL A 112 14.94 -0.48 11.47
C VAL A 112 15.37 0.88 12.03
N GLY A 113 14.84 1.28 13.19
CA GLY A 113 15.15 2.58 13.81
C GLY A 113 14.66 3.80 13.02
N ARG A 114 13.78 3.62 12.03
CA ARG A 114 13.29 4.69 11.13
C ARG A 114 11.90 5.21 11.50
N TRP A 115 11.44 4.98 12.72
CA TRP A 115 10.09 5.36 13.15
C TRP A 115 9.88 6.89 13.21
N TYR A 116 10.96 7.67 13.35
CA TYR A 116 10.95 9.13 13.19
C TYR A 116 11.20 9.62 11.77
N ALA A 117 11.55 8.73 10.84
CA ALA A 117 11.69 9.06 9.43
C ALA A 117 10.38 8.72 8.72
N LEU A 118 9.74 9.72 8.12
CA LEU A 118 8.49 9.49 7.41
C LEU A 118 8.73 8.70 6.12
N PRO A 119 7.70 7.97 5.63
CA PRO A 119 7.82 7.09 4.49
C PRO A 119 7.80 7.86 3.16
N PHE A 120 8.89 8.57 2.87
CA PHE A 120 9.18 9.12 1.55
C PHE A 120 10.64 8.82 1.16
N PRO A 121 10.98 8.73 -0.14
CA PRO A 121 12.37 8.68 -0.56
C PRO A 121 13.02 10.00 -0.10
N ALA A 122 14.00 9.93 0.79
CA ALA A 122 14.76 11.12 1.20
C ALA A 122 15.27 11.82 -0.07
N ALA A 123 14.96 13.11 -0.20
CA ALA A 123 15.62 13.94 -1.20
C ALA A 123 17.10 14.05 -0.78
N THR A 124 17.95 13.25 -1.42
CA THR A 124 19.40 13.43 -1.40
C THR A 124 19.79 14.60 -2.28
#